data_AF-A0A5A9E7J7-F1
#
_entry.id   AF-A0A5A9E7J7-F1
#
_cell.length_a   1.000
_cell.length_b   1.000
_cell.length_c   1.000
_cell.angle_alpha   90.00
_cell.angle_beta   90.00
_cell.angle_gamma   90.00
#
_symmetry.space_group_name_H-M   'P 1'
#
loop_
_entity.id
_entity.type
_entity.pdbx_description
1 polymer ?
#
loop_
_entity_poly.entity_id
_entity_poly.type
_entity_poly.pdbx_seq_one_letter_code
_entity_poly.pdbx_strand_id
1 'polypeptide(L)'
;MSREEFDNLTDKEKMFIKKEHENKFISDTTWLRNAVLNAEANINRGKNKKFLELFPRKQVANKEYNENAIKNIIEMEETNGKSWVDRIYKANGMKKPISKERRK
;
A
#
# COMPACT_ATOMS: atom_id res chain seq x y z
N MET A 1 -13.05 -21.97 1.47
CA MET A 1 -13.50 -22.41 0.15
C MET A 1 -13.55 -23.91 0.17
N SER A 2 -14.73 -24.49 0.06
CA SER A 2 -14.88 -25.94 -0.12
C SER A 2 -14.44 -26.33 -1.53
N ARG A 3 -14.22 -27.63 -1.76
CA ARG A 3 -13.85 -28.13 -3.09
C ARG A 3 -14.95 -27.86 -4.12
N GLU A 4 -16.21 -28.07 -3.74
CA GLU A 4 -17.39 -27.81 -4.58
C GLU A 4 -17.51 -26.33 -4.96
N GLU A 5 -17.24 -25.42 -4.02
CA GLU A 5 -17.22 -23.96 -4.30
C GLU A 5 -16.15 -23.60 -5.32
N PHE A 6 -14.97 -24.24 -5.25
CA PHE A 6 -13.89 -24.00 -6.20
C PHE A 6 -14.20 -24.57 -7.59
N ASP A 7 -14.79 -25.76 -7.66
CA ASP A 7 -15.10 -26.43 -8.93
C ASP A 7 -16.15 -25.63 -9.74
N ASN A 8 -17.08 -24.97 -9.06
CA ASN A 8 -18.10 -24.08 -9.65
C ASN A 8 -17.55 -22.74 -10.19
N LEU A 9 -16.28 -22.39 -9.94
CA LEU A 9 -15.68 -21.18 -10.47
C LEU A 9 -15.42 -21.29 -11.99
N THR A 10 -15.52 -20.16 -12.66
CA THR A 10 -15.08 -20.03 -14.06
C THR A 10 -13.56 -20.18 -14.16
N ASP A 11 -13.07 -20.56 -15.34
CA ASP A 11 -11.61 -20.71 -15.56
C ASP A 11 -10.84 -19.41 -15.29
N LYS A 12 -11.46 -18.26 -15.59
CA LYS A 12 -10.88 -16.95 -15.34
C LYS A 12 -10.70 -16.68 -13.84
N GLU A 13 -11.71 -17.00 -13.03
CA GLU A 13 -11.63 -16.86 -11.56
C GLU A 13 -10.59 -17.80 -10.96
N LYS A 14 -10.54 -19.05 -11.44
CA LYS A 14 -9.51 -20.02 -11.05
C LYS A 14 -8.10 -19.50 -11.38
N MET A 15 -7.91 -18.87 -12.54
CA MET A 15 -6.63 -18.24 -12.90
C MET A 15 -6.25 -17.10 -11.95
N PHE A 16 -7.20 -16.23 -11.56
CA PHE A 16 -6.92 -15.18 -10.58
C PHE A 16 -6.49 -15.76 -9.22
N ILE A 17 -7.18 -16.79 -8.73
CA ILE A 17 -6.82 -17.45 -7.46
C ILE A 17 -5.41 -18.05 -7.55
N LYS A 18 -5.09 -18.76 -8.64
CA LYS A 18 -3.74 -19.30 -8.85
C LYS A 18 -2.69 -18.19 -8.88
N LYS A 19 -2.97 -17.10 -9.58
CA LYS A 19 -2.05 -15.96 -9.68
C LYS A 19 -1.81 -15.32 -8.31
N GLU A 20 -2.85 -15.13 -7.52
CA GLU A 20 -2.74 -14.59 -6.16
C GLU A 20 -1.99 -15.55 -5.22
N HIS A 21 -2.19 -16.86 -5.38
CA HIS A 21 -1.42 -17.85 -4.64
C HIS A 21 0.08 -17.79 -4.99
N GLU A 22 0.43 -17.70 -6.28
CA GLU A 22 1.81 -17.50 -6.72
C GLU A 22 2.40 -16.20 -6.17
N ASN A 23 1.66 -15.10 -6.25
CA ASN A 23 2.07 -13.81 -5.72
C ASN A 23 2.34 -13.90 -4.22
N LYS A 24 1.47 -14.57 -3.45
CA LYS A 24 1.65 -14.84 -2.02
C LYS A 24 2.90 -15.67 -1.77
N PHE A 25 3.13 -16.73 -2.53
CA PHE A 25 4.31 -17.57 -2.37
C PHE A 25 5.61 -16.77 -2.62
N ILE A 26 5.63 -15.97 -3.68
CA ILE A 26 6.77 -15.10 -4.00
C ILE A 26 6.96 -14.06 -2.90
N SER A 27 5.88 -13.46 -2.37
CA SER A 27 6.00 -12.53 -1.26
C SER A 27 6.55 -13.22 -0.02
N ASP A 28 5.98 -14.35 0.40
CA ASP A 28 6.39 -15.04 1.64
C ASP A 28 7.88 -15.44 1.59
N THR A 29 8.33 -15.99 0.47
CA THR A 29 9.74 -16.36 0.25
C THR A 29 10.67 -15.15 0.21
N THR A 30 10.23 -14.05 -0.40
CA THR A 30 10.99 -12.79 -0.40
C THR A 30 11.11 -12.21 1.00
N TRP A 31 10.04 -12.25 1.80
CA TRP A 31 10.04 -11.78 3.17
C TRP A 31 10.97 -12.60 4.06
N LEU A 32 10.95 -13.93 3.91
CA LEU A 32 11.88 -14.81 4.61
C LEU A 32 13.33 -14.50 4.24
N ARG A 33 13.64 -14.37 2.95
CA ARG A 33 14.98 -13.99 2.47
C ARG A 33 15.44 -12.68 3.11
N ASN A 34 14.59 -11.66 3.12
CA ASN A 34 14.92 -10.36 3.69
C ASN A 34 15.13 -10.43 5.22
N ALA A 35 14.33 -11.25 5.92
CA ALA A 35 14.51 -11.48 7.36
C ALA A 35 15.86 -12.12 7.67
N VAL A 36 16.27 -13.13 6.91
CA VAL A 36 17.57 -13.80 7.07
C VAL A 36 18.72 -12.83 6.81
N LEU A 37 18.67 -12.07 5.72
CA LEU A 37 19.70 -11.07 5.39
C LEU A 37 19.78 -9.95 6.44
N ASN A 38 18.64 -9.51 6.99
CA ASN A 38 18.61 -8.53 8.08
C ASN A 38 19.23 -9.08 9.36
N ALA A 39 18.97 -10.36 9.69
CA ALA A 39 19.56 -11.03 10.84
C ALA A 39 21.09 -11.14 10.70
N GLU A 40 21.57 -11.61 9.54
CA GLU A 40 23.00 -11.68 9.22
C GLU A 40 23.67 -10.30 9.34
N ALA A 41 23.04 -9.26 8.79
CA ALA A 41 23.54 -7.89 8.88
C ALA A 41 23.59 -7.36 10.33
N ASN A 42 22.64 -7.74 11.18
CA ASN A 42 22.64 -7.39 12.59
C ASN A 42 23.70 -8.17 13.40
N ILE A 43 23.93 -9.44 13.07
CA ILE A 43 24.99 -10.27 13.69
C ILE A 43 26.37 -9.67 13.41
N ASN A 44 26.64 -9.30 12.16
CA ASN A 44 27.92 -8.73 11.73
C ASN A 44 28.08 -7.24 12.07
N ARG A 45 27.17 -6.67 12.86
CA ARG A 45 27.12 -5.24 13.13
C ARG A 45 28.12 -4.85 14.23
N GLY A 46 28.77 -3.71 14.05
CA GLY A 46 29.72 -3.18 15.03
C GLY A 46 29.09 -2.91 16.39
N LYS A 47 29.87 -3.12 17.46
CA LYS A 47 29.48 -2.81 18.84
C LYS A 47 29.04 -1.33 18.94
N ASN A 48 27.98 -1.06 19.70
CA ASN A 48 27.36 0.27 19.90
C ASN A 48 26.57 0.84 18.71
N LYS A 49 26.32 0.09 17.64
CA LYS A 49 25.40 0.51 16.57
C LYS A 49 23.97 0.08 16.90
N LYS A 50 22.98 0.94 16.59
CA LYS A 50 21.55 0.62 16.77
C LYS A 50 21.14 -0.58 15.91
N PHE A 51 20.29 -1.45 16.44
CA PHE A 51 19.71 -2.58 15.72
C PHE A 51 18.96 -2.12 14.47
N LEU A 52 19.10 -2.85 13.36
CA LEU A 52 18.34 -2.62 12.13
C LEU A 52 17.01 -3.35 12.22
N GLU A 53 15.91 -2.62 12.37
CA GLU A 53 14.57 -3.19 12.36
C GLU A 53 14.25 -3.82 10.99
N LEU A 54 13.64 -5.01 10.99
CA LEU A 54 13.16 -5.67 9.77
C LEU A 54 12.03 -4.86 9.11
N PHE A 55 11.17 -4.23 9.93
CA PHE A 55 10.08 -3.38 9.48
C PHE A 55 10.30 -1.96 9.97
N PRO A 56 11.19 -1.18 9.30
CA PRO A 56 11.43 0.18 9.71
C PRO A 56 10.14 0.98 9.61
N ARG A 57 9.89 1.84 10.58
CA ARG A 57 8.80 2.82 10.50
C ARG A 57 8.89 3.57 9.18
N LYS A 58 7.78 3.60 8.43
CA LYS A 58 7.71 4.33 7.15
C LYS A 58 8.14 5.77 7.36
N GLN A 59 8.97 6.27 6.45
CA GLN A 59 9.38 7.67 6.41
C GLN A 59 8.12 8.56 6.47
N VAL A 60 8.16 9.59 7.30
CA VAL A 60 7.08 10.60 7.36
C VAL A 60 6.94 11.17 5.96
N ALA A 61 5.70 11.18 5.43
CA ALA A 61 5.46 11.60 4.06
C ALA A 61 6.08 12.98 3.80
N ASN A 62 6.75 13.14 2.65
CA ASN A 62 7.37 14.41 2.29
C ASN A 62 6.27 15.47 2.20
N LYS A 63 6.24 16.38 3.18
CA LYS A 63 5.18 17.39 3.31
C LYS A 63 5.11 18.26 2.06
N GLU A 64 6.25 18.67 1.54
CA GLU A 64 6.34 19.52 0.35
C GLU A 64 5.83 18.81 -0.91
N TYR A 65 6.22 17.54 -1.11
CA TYR A 65 5.67 16.74 -2.21
C TYR A 65 4.16 16.60 -2.09
N ASN A 66 3.65 16.31 -0.89
CA ASN A 66 2.23 16.14 -0.64
C ASN A 66 1.45 17.44 -0.84
N GLU A 67 1.97 18.57 -0.37
CA GLU A 67 1.36 19.88 -0.54
C GLU A 67 1.26 20.25 -2.03
N ASN A 68 2.33 20.04 -2.79
CA ASN A 68 2.35 20.26 -4.24
C ASN A 68 1.40 19.30 -4.98
N ALA A 69 1.37 18.03 -4.59
CA ALA A 69 0.44 17.06 -5.17
C ALA A 69 -1.02 17.44 -4.90
N ILE A 70 -1.35 17.87 -3.67
CA ILE A 70 -2.68 18.34 -3.32
C ILE A 70 -3.05 19.58 -4.14
N LYS A 71 -2.14 20.54 -4.28
CA LYS A 71 -2.37 21.75 -5.09
C LYS A 71 -2.67 21.40 -6.55
N ASN A 72 -1.86 20.55 -7.16
CA ASN A 72 -2.08 20.10 -8.55
C ASN A 72 -3.41 19.36 -8.71
N ILE A 73 -3.79 18.54 -7.73
CA ILE A 73 -5.09 17.83 -7.73
C ILE A 73 -6.25 18.83 -7.67
N ILE A 74 -6.14 19.88 -6.84
CA ILE A 74 -7.16 20.93 -6.73
C ILE A 74 -7.26 21.72 -8.05
N GLU A 75 -6.14 22.13 -8.64
CA GLU A 75 -6.13 22.82 -9.95
C GLU A 75 -6.75 21.93 -11.06
N MET A 76 -6.43 20.63 -11.05
CA MET A 76 -7.08 19.66 -11.95
C MET A 76 -8.58 19.50 -11.69
N GLU A 77 -9.03 19.54 -10.43
CA GLU A 77 -10.46 19.50 -10.08
C GLU A 77 -11.21 20.74 -10.58
N GLU A 78 -10.59 21.92 -10.55
CA GLU A 78 -11.16 23.16 -11.08
C GLU A 78 -11.29 23.11 -12.60
N THR A 79 -10.31 22.51 -13.28
CA THR A 79 -10.26 22.47 -14.75
C THR A 79 -11.09 21.34 -15.34
N ASN A 80 -11.08 20.15 -14.73
CA ASN A 80 -11.64 18.92 -15.29
C ASN A 80 -12.89 18.38 -14.55
N GLY A 81 -13.34 19.05 -13.49
CA GLY A 81 -14.53 18.70 -12.73
C GLY A 81 -14.27 17.81 -11.50
N LYS A 82 -15.09 18.01 -10.45
CA LYS A 82 -14.88 17.53 -9.06
C LYS A 82 -15.29 16.07 -8.80
N SER A 83 -15.68 15.31 -9.82
CA SER A 83 -16.34 14.01 -9.61
C SER A 83 -15.36 12.87 -9.27
N TRP A 84 -14.12 12.92 -9.74
CA TRP A 84 -13.23 11.75 -9.70
C TRP A 84 -12.60 11.51 -8.31
N VAL A 85 -12.17 12.56 -7.61
CA VAL A 85 -11.63 12.45 -6.25
C VAL A 85 -12.69 11.93 -5.29
N ASP A 86 -13.91 12.46 -5.37
CA ASP A 86 -15.03 12.03 -4.52
C ASP A 86 -15.37 10.54 -4.74
N ARG A 87 -15.27 10.04 -5.99
CA ARG A 87 -15.42 8.61 -6.29
C ARG A 87 -14.31 7.76 -5.65
N ILE A 88 -13.07 8.22 -5.65
CA ILE A 88 -11.93 7.52 -5.03
C ILE A 88 -12.10 7.43 -3.52
N TYR A 89 -12.46 8.54 -2.86
CA TYR A 89 -12.70 8.54 -1.41
C TYR A 89 -13.86 7.61 -1.05
N LYS A 90 -14.97 7.68 -1.79
CA LYS A 90 -16.13 6.79 -1.60
C LYS A 90 -15.80 5.31 -1.81
N ALA A 91 -15.05 4.98 -2.86
CA ALA A 91 -14.64 3.61 -3.16
C ALA A 91 -13.73 3.01 -2.06
N ASN A 92 -12.90 3.85 -1.43
CA ASN A 92 -12.02 3.44 -0.33
C ASN A 92 -12.69 3.50 1.05
N GLY A 93 -13.98 3.80 1.14
CA GLY A 93 -14.69 3.94 2.43
C GLY A 93 -14.20 5.10 3.30
N MET A 94 -13.48 6.06 2.72
CA MET A 94 -12.88 7.19 3.42
C MET A 94 -13.74 8.45 3.25
N LYS A 95 -13.86 9.25 4.32
CA LYS A 95 -14.49 10.57 4.22
C LYS A 95 -13.48 11.57 3.65
N LYS A 96 -13.92 12.41 2.69
CA LYS A 96 -13.09 13.51 2.18
C LYS A 96 -12.67 14.40 3.36
N PRO A 97 -11.38 14.74 3.52
CA PRO A 97 -10.96 15.66 4.55
C PRO A 97 -11.65 17.01 4.34
N ILE A 98 -12.37 17.49 5.36
CA ILE A 98 -13.08 18.78 5.31
C ILE A 98 -12.01 19.88 5.23
N SER A 99 -12.04 20.70 4.17
CA SER A 99 -11.12 21.83 4.04
C SER A 99 -11.29 22.78 5.23
N LYS A 100 -10.18 23.27 5.78
CA LYS A 100 -10.18 24.18 6.95
C LYS A 100 -10.95 25.49 6.69
N GLU A 101 -11.15 25.86 5.42
CA GLU A 101 -11.92 27.05 5.02
C GLU A 101 -13.42 26.93 5.31
N ARG A 102 -13.99 25.72 5.38
CA ARG A 102 -15.41 25.51 5.75
C ARG A 102 -15.69 25.52 7.26
N ARG A 103 -14.66 25.71 8.09
CA ARG A 103 -14.79 25.80 9.56
C ARG A 103 -14.78 27.23 10.10
N LYS A 104 -14.76 28.24 9.23
CA LYS A 104 -15.05 29.63 9.59
C LYS A 104 -16.51 29.94 9.29
#